data_AF-A0A8S2YF80-F1
#
_entry.id   AF-A0A8S2YF80-F1
#
_cell.length_a   1.000
_cell.length_b   1.000
_cell.length_c   1.000
_cell.angle_alpha   90.00
_cell.angle_beta   90.00
_cell.angle_gamma   90.00
#
_symmetry.space_group_name_H-M   'P 1'
#
loop_
_entity.id
_entity.type
_entity.pdbx_description
1 polymer ?
#
loop_
_entity_poly.entity_id
_entity_poly.type
_entity_poly.pdbx_seq_one_letter_code
_entity_poly.pdbx_strand_id
1 'polypeptide(L)' 'VADGDFPHFLIYGPSGSGKKTRVKCLLHALYGDGAQSLRIENHVYETPSRKKVEITTIGSNY' A
#
# COMPACT_ATOMS: atom_id res chain seq x y z
N VAL A 1 0.37 -19.23 -13.42
CA VAL A 1 0.63 -18.42 -12.21
C VAL A 1 1.99 -18.86 -11.72
N ALA A 2 3.00 -17.99 -11.79
CA ALA A 2 4.31 -18.33 -11.26
C ALA A 2 4.15 -18.55 -9.74
N ASP A 3 4.60 -19.69 -9.23
CA ASP A 3 4.65 -19.99 -7.81
C ASP A 3 5.47 -18.90 -7.11
N GLY A 4 4.79 -17.91 -6.52
CA GLY A 4 5.42 -16.77 -5.83
C GLY A 4 4.80 -15.39 -6.09
N ASP A 5 4.00 -15.21 -7.14
CA ASP A 5 3.38 -13.90 -7.41
C ASP A 5 2.16 -13.65 -6.51
N PHE A 6 2.25 -12.65 -5.63
CA PHE A 6 1.12 -12.18 -4.85
C PHE A 6 0.26 -11.20 -5.69
N PRO A 7 -1.03 -11.48 -5.92
CA PRO A 7 -1.84 -10.64 -6.80
C PRO A 7 -2.18 -9.29 -6.17
N HIS A 8 -2.50 -8.30 -7.00
CA HIS A 8 -2.98 -7.00 -6.52
C HIS A 8 -4.36 -7.14 -5.86
N PHE A 9 -4.52 -6.60 -4.66
CA PHE A 9 -5.78 -6.61 -3.93
C PHE A 9 -6.30 -5.20 -3.64
N LEU A 10 -7.61 -5.03 -3.79
CA LEU A 10 -8.35 -3.86 -3.34
C LEU A 10 -9.16 -4.23 -2.09
N ILE A 11 -8.78 -3.68 -0.94
CA ILE A 11 -9.51 -3.87 0.31
C ILE A 11 -10.45 -2.69 0.53
N TYR A 12 -11.76 -2.97 0.53
CA TYR A 12 -12.82 -1.97 0.71
C TYR A 12 -13.69 -2.28 1.94
N GLY A 13 -14.47 -1.30 2.40
CA GLY A 13 -15.38 -1.43 3.54
C GLY A 13 -15.50 -0.16 4.38
N PRO A 14 -16.43 -0.10 5.36
CA PRO A 14 -16.69 1.09 6.19
C PRO A 14 -15.48 1.47 7.06
N SER A 15 -15.39 2.73 7.47
CA SER A 15 -14.33 3.18 8.39
C SER A 15 -14.36 2.37 9.69
N GLY A 16 -13.19 2.03 10.23
CA GLY A 16 -13.07 1.20 11.44
C GLY A 16 -13.12 -0.32 11.20
N SER A 17 -13.35 -0.82 9.99
CA SER A 17 -13.39 -2.28 9.70
C SER A 17 -12.02 -2.99 9.71
N GLY A 18 -10.95 -2.35 10.19
CA GLY A 18 -9.63 -2.97 10.31
C GLY A 18 -8.87 -3.17 8.99
N LYS A 19 -9.25 -2.50 7.89
CA LYS A 19 -8.61 -2.64 6.56
C LYS A 19 -7.09 -2.46 6.61
N LYS A 20 -6.63 -1.36 7.24
CA LYS A 20 -5.21 -1.05 7.38
C LYS A 20 -4.48 -2.09 8.23
N THR A 21 -5.13 -2.58 9.28
CA THR A 21 -4.61 -3.63 10.16
C THR A 21 -4.42 -4.93 9.37
N ARG A 22 -5.43 -5.35 8.59
CA ARG A 22 -5.33 -6.55 7.75
C ARG A 22 -4.22 -6.47 6.71
N VAL A 23 -4.06 -5.32 6.03
CA VAL A 23 -2.95 -5.11 5.09
C VAL A 23 -1.61 -5.29 5.80
N LYS A 24 -1.43 -4.66 6.97
CA LYS A 24 -0.18 -4.78 7.74
C LYS A 24 0.10 -6.22 8.19
N CYS A 25 -0.89 -6.92 8.73
CA CYS A 25 -0.74 -8.31 9.16
C CYS A 25 -0.42 -9.23 7.98
N LEU A 26 -1.02 -9.00 6.81
CA LEU A 26 -0.75 -9.76 5.60
C LEU A 26 0.70 -9.55 5.12
N LEU A 27 1.16 -8.29 5.05
CA LEU A 27 2.55 -7.98 4.67
C LEU A 27 3.55 -8.57 5.67
N HIS A 28 3.23 -8.55 6.96
CA HIS A 28 4.03 -9.19 8.00
C HIS A 28 4.09 -10.71 7.85
N ALA A 29 2.98 -11.36 7.51
CA ALA A 29 2.95 -12.81 7.28
C ALA A 29 3.75 -13.23 6.03
N LEU A 30 3.83 -12.36 5.01
CA LEU A 30 4.54 -12.64 3.76
C LEU A 30 6.05 -12.35 3.84
N TYR A 31 6.42 -11.21 4.44
CA TYR A 31 7.79 -10.67 4.41
C TYR A 31 8.46 -10.58 5.81
N GLY A 32 7.75 -11.00 6.86
CA GLY A 32 8.24 -10.94 8.24
C GLY A 32 8.38 -9.50 8.76
N ASP A 33 9.30 -9.32 9.70
CA ASP A 33 9.54 -8.03 10.35
C ASP A 33 10.15 -6.97 9.42
N GLY A 34 10.69 -7.37 8.26
CA GLY A 34 11.22 -6.47 7.24
C GLY A 34 10.19 -5.49 6.69
N ALA A 35 8.92 -5.91 6.59
CA ALA A 35 7.81 -5.09 6.09
C ALA A 35 7.37 -3.98 7.06
N GLN A 36 7.91 -3.92 8.28
CA GLN A 36 7.60 -2.86 9.25
C GLN A 36 8.36 -1.56 8.97
N SER A 37 9.46 -1.63 8.21
CA SER A 37 10.23 -0.45 7.80
C SER A 37 9.50 0.26 6.66
N LEU A 38 8.66 1.23 7.00
CA LEU A 38 7.81 1.94 6.04
C LEU A 38 8.43 3.27 5.64
N ARG A 39 8.49 3.51 4.33
CA ARG A 39 8.80 4.79 3.70
C ARG A 39 7.52 5.39 3.15
N ILE A 40 7.27 6.65 3.50
CA ILE A 40 6.14 7.41 2.98
C ILE A 40 6.66 8.25 1.81
N GLU A 41 6.02 8.12 0.66
CA GLU A 41 6.30 8.91 -0.52
C GLU A 41 5.06 9.70 -0.92
N ASN A 42 5.20 11.03 -0.94
CA ASN A 42 4.16 11.92 -1.41
C ASN A 42 4.49 12.33 -2.84
N HIS A 43 3.73 11.80 -3.79
CA HIS A 43 3.88 12.13 -5.20
C HIS A 43 2.84 13.19 -5.56
N VAL A 44 3.29 14.35 -6.00
CA VAL A 44 2.42 15.44 -6.47
C VAL A 44 2.40 15.42 -7.99
N TYR A 45 1.26 15.04 -8.56
CA TYR A 45 1.05 15.01 -10.00
C TYR A 45 0.22 16.20 -10.44
N GLU A 46 0.63 16.87 -11.52
CA GLU A 46 -0.18 17.88 -12.19
C GLU A 46 -0.87 17.24 -13.39
N THR A 47 -2.20 17.26 -13.40
CA THR A 47 -2.96 16.74 -14.54
C THR A 47 -2.85 17.70 -15.72
N PRO A 48 -3.12 17.24 -16.96
CA PRO A 48 -3.21 18.11 -18.15
C PRO A 48 -4.25 19.24 -17.99
N SER A 49 -5.21 19.09 -17.07
CA SER A 49 -6.21 20.07 -16.69
C SER A 49 -5.75 21.05 -15.58
N ARG A 50 -4.45 21.09 -15.26
CA ARG A 50 -3.83 21.90 -14.18
C ARG A 50 -4.38 21.62 -12.78
N LYS A 51 -4.94 20.43 -12.55
CA LYS A 51 -5.32 19.99 -11.19
C LYS A 51 -4.13 19.30 -10.55
N LYS A 52 -3.78 19.72 -9.34
CA LYS A 52 -2.80 19.03 -8.50
C LYS A 52 -3.47 17.85 -7.82
N VAL A 53 -2.94 16.65 -8.03
CA VAL A 53 -3.36 15.41 -7.38
C VAL A 53 -2.20 14.94 -6.53
N GLU A 54 -2.42 14.85 -5.23
CA GLU A 54 -1.44 14.31 -4.29
C GLU A 54 -1.76 12.84 -4.03
N ILE A 55 -0.78 11.98 -4.28
CA ILE A 55 -0.86 10.54 -4.03
C ILE A 55 0.18 10.18 -2.99
N THR A 56 -0.27 9.86 -1.79
CA THR A 56 0.57 9.31 -0.75
C THR A 56 0.68 7.79 -0.92
N THR A 57 1.89 7.32 -1.17
CA THR A 57 2.23 5.90 -1.23
C THR A 57 3.02 5.52 0.01
N ILE A 58 2.77 4.33 0.55
CA ILE A 58 3.52 3.76 1.67
C ILE A 58 4.17 2.49 1.15
N GLY A 59 5.50 2.46 1.12
CA GLY A 59 6.29 1.32 0.66
C GLY A 59 7.26 0.82 1.74
N SER A 60 7.86 -0.34 1.51
CA SER A 60 8.98 -0.87 2.32
C SER A 60 10.13 -1.24 1.39
N ASN A 61 11.34 -1.41 1.94
CA ASN A 61 12.55 -1.76 1.17
C ASN A 61 12.68 -3.27 0.88
N TYR A 62 11.69 -4.07 1.31
CA TYR A 62 11.60 -5.49 1.03
C TYR A 62 10.79 -5.75 -0.24
#